data_AF-A0A3P6D938-F1
#
_entry.id   AF-A0A3P6D938-F1
#
_cell.length_a   1.000
_cell.length_b   1.000
_cell.length_c   1.000
_cell.angle_alpha   90.00
_cell.angle_beta   90.00
_cell.angle_gamma   90.00
#
_symmetry.space_group_name_H-M   'P 1'
#
loop_
_entity.id
_entity.type
_entity.pdbx_description
1 polymer ?
#
loop_
_entity_poly.entity_id
_entity_poly.type
_entity_poly.pdbx_seq_one_letter_code
_entity_poly.pdbx_strand_id
1 'polypeptide(L)'
;MRCFFSCVNPLKAQFPKKNNACISPPLLSLLNNFETSLRLSITKLILKDDDKNAFLTVSWMIQAMRSLCETHQSIKTLVTDLNLLVSHTEESLMYAYSDISSKLLQLCDAFILELDRINHVNLLLKLVFSNAEEFSLSQFNCWRQLMASKNPSIENCGEVLSSLVESMNRYHRLYKKKQSAKVKVFMRALYGVMVKTLYIFSVFAAAFSGSSKNILYLTIPKEMEEVPWEQAFMELQNMINREIKNTLFSDKFTGIKDIQAVESGAEKLYAEVQKKLAPNMLMAELLKRSVIEISERFDIVSNETRCLRETVVSARDAVFKRVCR
;
A
#
# COMPACT_ATOMS: atom_id res chain seq x y z
N MET A 1 -32.40 -2.14 -14.93
CA MET A 1 -31.52 -0.98 -15.18
C MET A 1 -30.08 -1.49 -15.18
N ARG A 2 -29.40 -1.52 -16.33
CA ARG A 2 -28.03 -2.08 -16.47
C ARG A 2 -27.02 -1.04 -16.02
N CYS A 3 -26.38 -1.25 -14.86
CA CYS A 3 -25.23 -0.46 -14.43
C CYS A 3 -23.99 -0.89 -15.24
N PHE A 4 -23.68 -0.16 -16.30
CA PHE A 4 -22.38 -0.24 -16.96
C PHE A 4 -21.37 0.58 -16.14
N PHE A 5 -20.60 -0.10 -15.29
CA PHE A 5 -19.37 0.49 -14.77
C PHE A 5 -18.39 0.62 -15.95
N SER A 6 -18.14 1.85 -16.40
CA SER A 6 -17.07 2.13 -17.35
C SER A 6 -15.72 1.99 -16.64
N CYS A 7 -15.15 0.77 -16.65
CA CYS A 7 -13.74 0.55 -16.31
C CYS A 7 -12.86 1.15 -17.42
N VAL A 8 -12.62 2.46 -17.36
CA VAL A 8 -11.68 3.14 -18.24
C VAL A 8 -10.27 2.89 -17.72
N ASN A 9 -9.48 2.18 -18.52
CA ASN A 9 -8.09 1.81 -18.22
C ASN A 9 -7.20 3.05 -18.03
N PRO A 10 -6.56 3.23 -16.86
CA PRO A 10 -5.82 4.46 -16.55
C PRO A 10 -4.38 4.51 -17.10
N LEU A 11 -3.82 3.42 -17.66
CA LEU A 11 -2.40 3.36 -18.08
C LEU A 11 -2.22 3.10 -19.59
N LYS A 12 -3.12 3.59 -20.45
CA LYS A 12 -3.00 3.40 -21.90
C LYS A 12 -2.06 4.41 -22.56
N ALA A 13 -0.87 3.95 -22.99
CA ALA A 13 -0.10 4.59 -24.06
C ALA A 13 0.90 3.60 -24.72
N GLN A 14 0.83 3.45 -26.04
CA GLN A 14 1.65 2.51 -26.83
C GLN A 14 3.13 2.97 -26.99
N PHE A 15 4.11 2.10 -26.76
CA PHE A 15 5.54 2.25 -27.11
C PHE A 15 5.89 1.48 -28.41
N PRO A 16 7.03 1.80 -29.05
CA PRO A 16 7.60 0.99 -30.13
C PRO A 16 8.31 -0.27 -29.63
N LYS A 17 8.07 -1.40 -30.30
CA LYS A 17 8.74 -2.69 -30.11
C LYS A 17 10.21 -2.61 -30.57
N LYS A 18 11.15 -3.00 -29.69
CA LYS A 18 12.64 -2.99 -29.81
C LYS A 18 13.34 -1.76 -29.21
N ASN A 19 13.65 -1.81 -27.92
CA ASN A 19 14.53 -0.82 -27.26
C ASN A 19 15.74 -1.44 -26.51
N ASN A 20 15.87 -2.78 -26.45
CA ASN A 20 16.96 -3.46 -25.75
C ASN A 20 18.29 -3.47 -26.53
N ALA A 21 18.31 -3.04 -27.79
CA ALA A 21 19.50 -3.07 -28.65
C ALA A 21 20.62 -2.10 -28.23
N CYS A 22 20.42 -1.27 -27.19
CA CYS A 22 21.39 -0.26 -26.75
C CYS A 22 21.77 -0.34 -25.26
N ILE A 23 21.45 -1.44 -24.56
CA ILE A 23 21.83 -1.62 -23.14
C ILE A 23 23.11 -2.45 -23.08
N SER A 24 24.14 -1.96 -22.39
CA SER A 24 25.38 -2.72 -22.20
C SER A 24 25.16 -3.94 -21.30
N PRO A 25 25.95 -5.01 -21.44
CA PRO A 25 25.79 -6.22 -20.62
C PRO A 25 25.77 -5.98 -19.09
N PRO A 26 26.61 -5.08 -18.53
CA PRO A 26 26.55 -4.77 -17.09
C PRO A 26 25.23 -4.13 -16.66
N LEU A 27 24.71 -3.19 -17.46
CA LEU A 27 23.42 -2.53 -17.19
C LEU A 27 22.25 -3.50 -17.30
N LEU A 28 22.31 -4.44 -18.25
CA LEU A 28 21.32 -5.49 -18.41
C LEU A 28 21.33 -6.45 -17.21
N SER A 29 22.50 -6.82 -16.71
CA SER A 29 22.65 -7.65 -15.51
C SER A 29 22.04 -6.98 -14.26
N LEU A 30 22.34 -5.70 -14.03
CA LEU A 30 21.75 -4.92 -12.95
C LEU A 30 20.21 -4.89 -13.04
N LEU A 31 19.68 -4.61 -14.23
CA LEU A 31 18.23 -4.57 -14.45
C LEU A 31 17.58 -5.94 -14.21
N ASN A 32 18.17 -7.03 -14.74
CA ASN A 32 17.64 -8.38 -14.57
C ASN A 32 17.64 -8.83 -13.09
N ASN A 33 18.70 -8.52 -12.35
CA ASN A 33 18.77 -8.81 -10.92
C ASN A 33 17.68 -8.04 -10.15
N PHE A 34 17.51 -6.76 -10.48
CA PHE A 34 16.47 -5.93 -9.88
C PHE A 34 15.06 -6.49 -10.18
N GLU A 35 14.76 -6.78 -11.45
CA GLU A 35 13.45 -7.28 -11.88
C GLU A 35 13.14 -8.67 -11.30
N THR A 36 14.16 -9.51 -11.12
CA THR A 36 14.02 -10.82 -10.47
C THR A 36 13.69 -10.66 -8.99
N SER A 37 14.39 -9.76 -8.29
CA SER A 37 14.10 -9.46 -6.88
C SER A 37 12.71 -8.86 -6.70
N LEU A 38 12.30 -7.95 -7.60
CA LEU A 38 10.95 -7.38 -7.59
C LEU A 38 9.89 -8.47 -7.79
N ARG A 39 10.08 -9.36 -8.77
CA ARG A 39 9.20 -10.51 -9.01
C ARG A 39 9.05 -11.36 -7.76
N LEU A 40 10.15 -11.80 -7.15
CA LEU A 40 10.14 -12.62 -5.93
C LEU A 40 9.42 -11.90 -4.78
N SER A 41 9.67 -10.60 -4.63
CA SER A 41 9.06 -9.76 -3.61
C SER A 41 7.54 -9.62 -3.79
N ILE A 42 7.05 -9.56 -5.03
CA ILE A 42 5.61 -9.57 -5.35
C ILE A 42 5.02 -10.96 -5.10
N THR A 43 5.68 -12.03 -5.55
CA THR A 43 5.21 -13.41 -5.36
C THR A 43 5.01 -13.76 -3.88
N LYS A 44 5.85 -13.25 -2.98
CA LYS A 44 5.68 -13.44 -1.53
C LYS A 44 4.37 -12.86 -0.97
N LEU A 45 3.74 -11.91 -1.66
CA LEU A 45 2.47 -11.31 -1.23
C LEU A 45 1.24 -12.06 -1.75
N ILE A 46 1.45 -13.00 -2.67
CA ILE A 46 0.40 -13.88 -3.20
C ILE A 46 0.11 -14.94 -2.14
N LEU A 47 -1.14 -15.00 -1.70
CA LEU A 47 -1.63 -16.00 -0.76
C LEU A 47 -1.81 -17.33 -1.48
N LYS A 48 -1.49 -18.42 -0.77
CA LYS A 48 -1.78 -19.77 -1.24
C LYS A 48 -3.28 -20.05 -1.06
N ASP A 49 -3.82 -20.99 -1.83
CA ASP A 49 -5.27 -21.30 -1.83
C ASP A 49 -5.82 -21.72 -0.46
N ASP A 50 -4.97 -22.29 0.40
CA ASP A 50 -5.32 -22.70 1.77
C ASP A 50 -5.36 -21.51 2.76
N ASP A 51 -4.82 -20.34 2.38
CA ASP A 51 -4.62 -19.16 3.21
C ASP A 51 -5.61 -18.01 2.89
N LYS A 52 -6.79 -18.30 2.32
CA LYS A 52 -7.79 -17.26 1.97
C LYS A 52 -8.19 -16.37 3.16
N ASN A 53 -8.14 -16.90 4.38
CA ASN A 53 -8.40 -16.13 5.59
C ASN A 53 -7.28 -15.14 5.95
N ALA A 54 -6.05 -15.32 5.44
CA ALA A 54 -4.92 -14.45 5.70
C ALA A 54 -4.96 -13.11 4.94
N PHE A 55 -5.81 -12.99 3.91
CA PHE A 55 -5.97 -11.73 3.17
C PHE A 55 -6.54 -10.62 4.06
N LEU A 56 -6.01 -9.40 3.91
CA LEU A 56 -6.45 -8.20 4.63
C LEU A 56 -6.40 -8.33 6.17
N THR A 57 -5.40 -9.08 6.64
CA THR A 57 -4.96 -9.12 8.04
C THR A 57 -3.81 -8.17 8.28
N VAL A 58 -3.57 -7.76 9.53
CA VAL A 58 -2.41 -6.94 9.91
C VAL A 58 -1.10 -7.66 9.57
N SER A 59 -1.07 -8.99 9.62
CA SER A 59 0.11 -9.78 9.22
C SER A 59 0.42 -9.63 7.73
N TRP A 60 -0.60 -9.65 6.89
CA TRP A 60 -0.42 -9.39 5.46
C TRP A 60 0.03 -7.94 5.21
N MET A 61 -0.51 -6.98 5.96
CA MET A 61 -0.10 -5.58 5.86
C MET A 61 1.37 -5.37 6.27
N ILE A 62 1.83 -6.02 7.35
CA ILE A 62 3.25 -6.00 7.76
C ILE A 62 4.13 -6.53 6.62
N GLN A 63 3.77 -7.68 6.04
CA GLN A 63 4.52 -8.26 4.93
C GLN A 63 4.53 -7.33 3.71
N ALA A 64 3.39 -6.73 3.37
CA ALA A 64 3.27 -5.79 2.26
C ALA A 64 4.14 -4.55 2.49
N MET A 65 4.12 -3.96 3.69
CA MET A 65 4.92 -2.76 3.99
C MET A 65 6.42 -3.03 4.05
N ARG A 66 6.86 -4.15 4.65
CA ARG A 66 8.25 -4.60 4.60
C ARG A 66 8.72 -4.77 3.17
N SER A 67 7.91 -5.50 2.39
CA SER A 67 8.15 -5.75 0.98
C SER A 67 8.24 -4.44 0.16
N LEU A 68 7.47 -3.41 0.51
CA LEU A 68 7.62 -2.07 -0.07
C LEU A 68 8.90 -1.36 0.39
N CYS A 69 9.23 -1.34 1.69
CA CYS A 69 10.45 -0.69 2.16
C CYS A 69 11.70 -1.31 1.48
N GLU A 70 11.80 -2.63 1.45
CA GLU A 70 12.88 -3.38 0.75
C GLU A 70 12.97 -3.05 -0.75
N THR A 71 11.81 -2.91 -1.42
CA THR A 71 11.76 -2.60 -2.85
C THR A 71 12.24 -1.17 -3.14
N HIS A 72 11.84 -0.20 -2.31
CA HIS A 72 12.30 1.19 -2.43
C HIS A 72 13.78 1.34 -2.03
N GLN A 73 14.27 0.56 -1.06
CA GLN A 73 15.70 0.48 -0.77
C GLN A 73 16.48 -0.05 -1.97
N SER A 74 15.95 -1.08 -2.64
CA SER A 74 16.57 -1.64 -3.85
C SER A 74 16.65 -0.60 -4.97
N ILE A 75 15.65 0.30 -5.12
CA ILE A 75 15.73 1.38 -6.11
C ILE A 75 16.80 2.42 -5.75
N LYS A 76 16.95 2.74 -4.46
CA LYS A 76 17.99 3.64 -3.97
C LYS A 76 19.39 3.07 -4.24
N THR A 77 19.58 1.77 -4.04
CA THR A 77 20.81 1.05 -4.38
C THR A 77 21.06 1.10 -5.89
N LEU A 78 20.05 0.78 -6.72
CA LEU A 78 20.16 0.83 -8.18
C LEU A 78 20.55 2.22 -8.68
N VAL A 79 19.97 3.29 -8.12
CA VAL A 79 20.36 4.68 -8.44
C VAL A 79 21.86 4.87 -8.22
N THR A 80 22.41 4.33 -7.12
CA THR A 80 23.84 4.41 -6.79
C THR A 80 24.70 3.58 -7.73
N ASP A 81 24.34 2.33 -8.00
CA ASP A 81 25.09 1.44 -8.90
C ASP A 81 25.15 1.99 -10.32
N LEU A 82 24.09 2.65 -10.77
CA LEU A 82 24.07 3.29 -12.09
C LEU A 82 25.01 4.50 -12.17
N ASN A 83 25.49 5.06 -11.05
CA ASN A 83 26.18 6.35 -11.00
C ASN A 83 25.44 7.38 -11.86
N LEU A 84 24.13 7.51 -11.58
CA LEU A 84 23.22 8.28 -12.42
C LEU A 84 23.53 9.78 -12.25
N LEU A 85 24.19 10.35 -13.26
CA LEU A 85 24.36 11.80 -13.44
C LEU A 85 23.21 12.27 -14.31
N VAL A 86 22.40 13.18 -13.80
CA VAL A 86 21.27 13.74 -14.54
C VAL A 86 21.76 14.98 -15.27
N SER A 87 21.78 14.91 -16.59
CA SER A 87 22.12 16.06 -17.45
C SER A 87 21.01 17.12 -17.44
N HIS A 88 21.32 18.36 -17.85
CA HIS A 88 20.30 19.41 -18.04
C HIS A 88 19.16 18.96 -18.99
N THR A 89 19.43 18.07 -19.95
CA THR A 89 18.41 17.50 -20.84
C THR A 89 17.43 16.53 -20.16
N GLU A 90 17.75 16.08 -18.94
CA GLU A 90 16.97 15.14 -18.14
C GLU A 90 16.23 15.84 -16.97
N GLU A 91 16.20 17.18 -16.92
CA GLU A 91 15.53 17.97 -15.87
C GLU A 91 14.03 17.63 -15.72
N SER A 92 13.34 17.37 -16.84
CA SER A 92 11.93 16.92 -16.81
C SER A 92 11.71 15.59 -16.08
N LEU A 93 12.73 14.72 -16.02
CA LEU A 93 12.69 13.47 -15.27
C LEU A 93 12.72 13.75 -13.76
N MET A 94 13.51 14.73 -13.34
CA MET A 94 13.63 15.14 -11.94
C MET A 94 12.32 15.67 -11.40
N TYR A 95 11.67 16.57 -12.15
CA TYR A 95 10.36 17.09 -11.77
C TYR A 95 9.33 15.96 -11.66
N ALA A 96 9.31 15.03 -12.62
CA ALA A 96 8.40 13.88 -12.57
C ALA A 96 8.69 12.96 -11.36
N TYR A 97 9.97 12.68 -11.07
CA TYR A 97 10.34 11.88 -9.90
C TYR A 97 9.99 12.57 -8.58
N SER A 98 10.25 13.88 -8.48
CA SER A 98 9.89 14.69 -7.31
C SER A 98 8.39 14.73 -7.05
N ASP A 99 7.61 14.89 -8.11
CA ASP A 99 6.15 14.87 -8.07
C ASP A 99 5.62 13.51 -7.58
N ILE A 100 6.17 12.42 -8.13
CA ILE A 100 5.90 11.04 -7.69
C ILE A 100 6.24 10.85 -6.20
N SER A 101 7.46 11.21 -5.79
CA SER A 101 7.91 11.06 -4.40
C SER A 101 7.05 11.88 -3.45
N SER A 102 6.67 13.10 -3.80
CA SER A 102 5.87 13.97 -2.92
C SER A 102 4.47 13.40 -2.67
N LYS A 103 3.84 12.81 -3.70
CA LYS A 103 2.54 12.12 -3.56
C LYS A 103 2.64 10.83 -2.77
N LEU A 104 3.74 10.08 -2.94
CA LEU A 104 4.00 8.90 -2.13
C LEU A 104 4.20 9.25 -0.65
N LEU A 105 4.87 10.35 -0.34
CA LEU A 105 5.00 10.85 1.03
C LEU A 105 3.66 11.24 1.64
N GLN A 106 2.77 11.89 0.87
CA GLN A 106 1.41 12.19 1.33
C GLN A 106 0.63 10.93 1.68
N LEU A 107 0.75 9.86 0.88
CA LEU A 107 0.15 8.57 1.22
C LEU A 107 0.73 8.02 2.52
N CYS A 108 2.06 7.95 2.65
CA CYS A 108 2.70 7.48 3.89
C CYS A 108 2.22 8.25 5.11
N ASP A 109 2.15 9.58 5.03
CA ASP A 109 1.69 10.44 6.12
C ASP A 109 0.22 10.15 6.48
N ALA A 110 -0.65 9.99 5.49
CA ALA A 110 -2.06 9.63 5.71
C ALA A 110 -2.22 8.27 6.41
N PHE A 111 -1.43 7.25 6.02
CA PHE A 111 -1.49 5.93 6.65
C PHE A 111 -0.89 5.93 8.06
N ILE A 112 0.20 6.66 8.30
CA ILE A 112 0.77 6.81 9.65
C ILE A 112 -0.27 7.43 10.58
N LEU A 113 -0.91 8.53 10.15
CA LEU A 113 -1.97 9.18 10.94
C LEU A 113 -3.14 8.24 11.24
N GLU A 114 -3.52 7.40 10.28
CA GLU A 114 -4.61 6.44 10.49
C GLU A 114 -4.24 5.31 11.46
N LEU A 115 -3.02 4.78 11.35
CA LEU A 115 -2.51 3.76 12.25
C LEU A 115 -2.40 4.29 13.68
N ASP A 116 -1.88 5.52 13.85
CA ASP A 116 -1.77 6.19 15.14
C ASP A 116 -3.17 6.46 15.73
N ARG A 117 -4.15 6.86 14.90
CA ARG A 117 -5.56 7.02 15.30
C ARG A 117 -6.15 5.70 15.82
N ILE A 118 -5.99 4.61 15.07
CA ILE A 118 -6.53 3.29 15.46
C ILE A 118 -5.90 2.81 16.76
N ASN A 119 -4.58 2.96 16.92
CA ASN A 119 -3.89 2.58 18.14
C ASN A 119 -4.37 3.43 19.33
N HIS A 120 -4.56 4.73 19.14
CA HIS A 120 -5.13 5.60 20.17
C HIS A 120 -6.55 5.18 20.57
N VAL A 121 -7.41 4.85 19.61
CA VAL A 121 -8.77 4.38 19.88
C VAL A 121 -8.76 3.02 20.58
N ASN A 122 -7.88 2.11 20.21
CA ASN A 122 -7.72 0.81 20.87
C ASN A 122 -7.26 0.93 22.33
N LEU A 123 -6.51 1.96 22.70
CA LEU A 123 -6.18 2.23 24.11
C LEU A 123 -7.42 2.51 24.96
N LEU A 124 -8.41 3.23 24.42
CA LEU A 124 -9.69 3.44 25.12
C LEU A 124 -10.41 2.12 25.36
N LEU A 125 -10.42 1.24 24.36
CA LEU A 125 -11.03 -0.08 24.48
C LEU A 125 -10.31 -0.95 25.52
N LYS A 126 -8.97 -0.88 25.57
CA LYS A 126 -8.16 -1.55 26.60
C LYS A 126 -8.50 -1.06 28.02
N LEU A 127 -8.75 0.24 28.19
CA LEU A 127 -9.17 0.82 29.48
C LEU A 127 -10.55 0.31 29.90
N VAL A 128 -11.52 0.29 28.97
CA VAL A 128 -12.87 -0.24 29.21
C VAL A 128 -12.84 -1.67 29.75
N PHE A 129 -11.96 -2.52 29.21
CA PHE A 129 -11.83 -3.91 29.66
C PHE A 129 -10.91 -4.11 30.87
N SER A 130 -10.16 -3.09 31.29
CA SER A 130 -9.29 -3.20 32.47
C SER A 130 -10.03 -2.99 33.78
N ASN A 131 -11.15 -2.27 33.77
CA ASN A 131 -12.02 -2.07 34.93
C ASN A 131 -13.25 -2.99 34.85
N ALA A 132 -13.05 -4.30 34.90
CA ALA A 132 -14.12 -5.29 34.69
C ALA A 132 -15.28 -5.20 35.70
N GLU A 133 -15.04 -4.62 36.89
CA GLU A 133 -16.07 -4.36 37.91
C GLU A 133 -16.98 -3.17 37.56
N GLU A 134 -16.49 -2.23 36.74
CA GLU A 134 -17.22 -1.04 36.28
C GLU A 134 -17.02 -0.88 34.76
N PHE A 135 -17.68 -1.75 33.98
CA PHE A 135 -17.73 -1.57 32.53
C PHE A 135 -18.32 -0.20 32.20
N SER A 136 -17.47 0.73 31.75
CA SER A 136 -17.88 2.10 31.50
C SER A 136 -18.59 2.21 30.15
N LEU A 137 -19.92 2.19 30.21
CA LEU A 137 -20.78 2.32 29.02
C LEU A 137 -20.51 3.62 28.25
N SER A 138 -20.14 4.70 28.94
CA SER A 138 -19.79 5.98 28.33
C SER A 138 -18.48 5.91 27.56
N GLN A 139 -17.44 5.28 28.13
CA GLN A 139 -16.15 5.08 27.44
C GLN A 139 -16.29 4.14 26.25
N PHE A 140 -17.11 3.08 26.37
CA PHE A 140 -17.40 2.20 25.23
C PHE A 140 -18.13 2.95 24.11
N ASN A 141 -19.16 3.74 24.44
CA ASN A 141 -19.86 4.55 23.45
C ASN A 141 -18.92 5.58 22.79
N CYS A 142 -17.99 6.16 23.54
CA CYS A 142 -16.93 7.03 23.01
C CYS A 142 -16.02 6.29 22.03
N TRP A 143 -15.51 5.10 22.41
CA TRP A 143 -14.73 4.23 21.52
C TRP A 143 -15.49 3.93 20.22
N ARG A 144 -16.77 3.55 20.32
CA ARG A 144 -17.62 3.24 19.17
C ARG A 144 -17.77 4.43 18.22
N GLN A 145 -17.99 5.63 18.77
CA GLN A 145 -18.06 6.86 17.99
C GLN A 145 -16.73 7.18 17.30
N LEU A 146 -15.61 7.01 18.00
CA LEU A 146 -14.28 7.25 17.43
C LEU A 146 -13.89 6.23 16.36
N MET A 147 -14.23 4.94 16.54
CA MET A 147 -14.04 3.92 15.51
C MET A 147 -14.86 4.21 14.26
N ALA A 148 -16.12 4.63 14.43
CA ALA A 148 -17.00 5.01 13.33
C ALA A 148 -16.61 6.35 12.67
N SER A 149 -15.87 7.21 13.37
CA SER A 149 -15.39 8.47 12.81
C SER A 149 -14.38 8.19 11.69
N LYS A 150 -14.59 8.86 10.56
CA LYS A 150 -13.73 8.71 9.39
C LYS A 150 -12.54 9.65 9.48
N ASN A 151 -11.39 9.18 9.01
CA ASN A 151 -10.19 10.00 8.86
C ASN A 151 -10.20 10.71 7.49
N PRO A 152 -10.28 12.06 7.45
CA PRO A 152 -10.31 12.81 6.19
C PRO A 152 -9.08 12.54 5.31
N SER A 153 -7.91 12.28 5.90
CA SER A 153 -6.69 11.98 5.15
C SER A 153 -6.79 10.66 4.38
N ILE A 154 -7.47 9.65 4.95
CA ILE A 154 -7.73 8.37 4.29
C ILE A 154 -8.82 8.49 3.22
N GLU A 155 -9.84 9.31 3.46
CA GLU A 155 -10.86 9.60 2.44
C GLU A 155 -10.22 10.28 1.21
N ASN A 156 -9.24 11.16 1.43
CA ASN A 156 -8.51 11.85 0.37
C ASN A 156 -7.48 10.96 -0.37
N CYS A 157 -7.12 9.77 0.14
CA CYS A 157 -6.14 8.90 -0.50
C CYS A 157 -6.53 8.53 -1.95
N GLY A 158 -7.82 8.43 -2.27
CA GLY A 158 -8.28 8.15 -3.64
C GLY A 158 -7.86 9.22 -4.65
N GLU A 159 -7.90 10.50 -4.26
CA GLU A 159 -7.47 11.62 -5.10
C GLU A 159 -5.96 11.61 -5.27
N VAL A 160 -5.21 11.38 -4.17
CA VAL A 160 -3.74 11.29 -4.20
C VAL A 160 -3.28 10.11 -5.08
N LEU A 161 -3.94 8.95 -4.96
CA LEU A 161 -3.68 7.77 -5.79
C LEU A 161 -3.94 8.07 -7.28
N SER A 162 -5.07 8.72 -7.59
CA SER A 162 -5.41 9.11 -8.97
C SER A 162 -4.38 10.08 -9.54
N SER A 163 -3.99 11.09 -8.77
CA SER A 163 -2.94 12.06 -9.16
C SER A 163 -1.58 11.39 -9.34
N LEU A 164 -1.25 10.40 -8.52
CA LEU A 164 -0.01 9.62 -8.66
C LEU A 164 -0.02 8.76 -9.93
N VAL A 165 -1.15 8.16 -10.28
CA VAL A 165 -1.32 7.44 -11.55
C VAL A 165 -1.13 8.38 -12.76
N GLU A 166 -1.66 9.60 -12.71
CA GLU A 166 -1.41 10.61 -13.76
C GLU A 166 0.08 10.98 -13.84
N SER A 167 0.75 11.09 -12.71
CA SER A 167 2.20 11.38 -12.62
C SER A 167 3.01 10.25 -13.25
N MET A 168 2.62 9.00 -12.98
CA MET A 168 3.19 7.80 -13.61
C MET A 168 2.97 7.78 -15.12
N ASN A 169 1.79 8.21 -15.60
CA ASN A 169 1.53 8.34 -17.04
C ASN A 169 2.42 9.41 -17.69
N ARG A 170 2.61 10.57 -17.04
CA ARG A 170 3.55 11.60 -17.51
C ARG A 170 4.99 11.07 -17.53
N TYR A 171 5.40 10.38 -16.48
CA TYR A 171 6.70 9.74 -16.37
C TYR A 171 6.95 8.73 -17.49
N HIS A 172 5.97 7.88 -17.76
CA HIS A 172 6.00 6.92 -18.85
C HIS A 172 6.13 7.61 -20.23
N ARG A 173 5.47 8.75 -20.45
CA ARG A 173 5.66 9.52 -21.70
C ARG A 173 7.10 10.03 -21.85
N LEU A 174 7.78 10.37 -20.75
CA LEU A 174 9.19 10.79 -20.78
C LEU A 174 10.14 9.65 -21.14
N TYR A 175 9.78 8.40 -20.83
CA TYR A 175 10.56 7.21 -21.23
C TYR A 175 10.69 7.09 -22.76
N LYS A 176 9.71 7.60 -23.52
CA LYS A 176 9.71 7.56 -25.00
C LYS A 176 10.69 8.55 -25.64
N LYS A 177 11.17 9.53 -24.88
CA LYS A 177 12.17 10.50 -25.37
C LYS A 177 13.55 9.85 -25.49
N LYS A 178 14.46 10.52 -26.20
CA LYS A 178 15.87 10.11 -26.24
C LYS A 178 16.47 10.26 -24.85
N GLN A 179 16.82 9.15 -24.23
CA GLN A 179 17.38 9.07 -22.88
C GLN A 179 18.65 8.23 -22.89
N SER A 180 19.55 8.48 -21.94
CA SER A 180 20.72 7.63 -21.71
C SER A 180 20.30 6.21 -21.32
N ALA A 181 21.16 5.20 -21.60
CA ALA A 181 20.86 3.81 -21.25
C ALA A 181 20.64 3.62 -19.73
N LYS A 182 21.43 4.35 -18.91
CA LYS A 182 21.30 4.35 -17.44
C LYS A 182 19.95 4.90 -16.99
N VAL A 183 19.50 6.02 -17.56
CA VAL A 183 18.18 6.59 -17.26
C VAL A 183 17.07 5.63 -17.69
N LYS A 184 17.17 4.98 -18.86
CA LYS A 184 16.17 3.98 -19.27
C LYS A 184 16.09 2.80 -18.28
N VAL A 185 17.21 2.31 -17.78
CA VAL A 185 17.26 1.24 -16.76
C VAL A 185 16.57 1.70 -15.47
N PHE A 186 16.95 2.88 -14.96
CA PHE A 186 16.32 3.45 -13.76
C PHE A 186 14.81 3.61 -13.94
N MET A 187 14.38 4.18 -15.08
CA MET A 187 12.96 4.44 -15.32
C MET A 187 12.13 3.18 -15.41
N ARG A 188 12.66 2.14 -16.04
CA ARG A 188 12.00 0.83 -16.11
C ARG A 188 11.89 0.18 -14.74
N ALA A 189 12.97 0.20 -13.96
CA ALA A 189 12.96 -0.33 -12.60
C ALA A 189 11.98 0.43 -11.69
N LEU A 190 12.01 1.77 -11.72
CA LEU A 190 11.10 2.60 -10.93
C LEU A 190 9.64 2.34 -11.31
N TYR A 191 9.35 2.13 -12.59
CA TYR A 191 8.00 1.82 -13.04
C TYR A 191 7.43 0.58 -12.33
N GLY A 192 8.19 -0.52 -12.26
CA GLY A 192 7.77 -1.72 -11.54
C GLY A 192 7.57 -1.49 -10.04
N VAL A 193 8.46 -0.74 -9.40
CA VAL A 193 8.31 -0.34 -7.98
C VAL A 193 7.01 0.42 -7.77
N MET A 194 6.73 1.39 -8.62
CA MET A 194 5.58 2.26 -8.49
C MET A 194 4.26 1.54 -8.77
N VAL A 195 4.22 0.59 -9.71
CA VAL A 195 3.05 -0.26 -9.94
C VAL A 195 2.70 -1.06 -8.68
N LYS A 196 3.70 -1.74 -8.09
CA LYS A 196 3.53 -2.48 -6.84
C LYS A 196 3.08 -1.56 -5.69
N THR A 197 3.74 -0.42 -5.54
CA THR A 197 3.47 0.58 -4.50
C THR A 197 2.05 1.12 -4.60
N LEU A 198 1.65 1.59 -5.79
CA LEU A 198 0.31 2.11 -6.07
C LEU A 198 -0.76 1.08 -5.74
N TYR A 199 -0.57 -0.17 -6.18
CA TYR A 199 -1.56 -1.20 -5.96
C TYR A 199 -1.73 -1.51 -4.47
N ILE A 200 -0.64 -1.71 -3.72
CA ILE A 200 -0.71 -1.97 -2.27
C ILE A 200 -1.36 -0.81 -1.52
N PHE A 201 -0.96 0.44 -1.80
CA PHE A 201 -1.59 1.59 -1.17
C PHE A 201 -3.06 1.75 -1.54
N SER A 202 -3.46 1.37 -2.75
CA SER A 202 -4.88 1.36 -3.15
C SER A 202 -5.69 0.34 -2.35
N VAL A 203 -5.12 -0.84 -2.09
CA VAL A 203 -5.74 -1.88 -1.26
C VAL A 203 -5.86 -1.40 0.19
N PHE A 204 -4.83 -0.76 0.73
CA PHE A 204 -4.86 -0.21 2.08
C PHE A 204 -5.88 0.94 2.19
N ALA A 205 -5.88 1.88 1.25
CA ALA A 205 -6.84 2.98 1.21
C ALA A 205 -8.27 2.45 1.17
N ALA A 206 -8.52 1.42 0.36
CA ALA A 206 -9.82 0.76 0.32
C ALA A 206 -10.18 0.13 1.68
N ALA A 207 -9.26 -0.63 2.26
CA ALA A 207 -9.46 -1.30 3.54
C ALA A 207 -9.78 -0.34 4.70
N PHE A 208 -9.00 0.74 4.86
CA PHE A 208 -9.22 1.71 5.93
C PHE A 208 -10.43 2.61 5.69
N SER A 209 -10.76 2.93 4.44
CA SER A 209 -11.97 3.71 4.11
C SER A 209 -13.25 2.88 4.09
N GLY A 210 -13.16 1.54 4.15
CA GLY A 210 -14.29 0.64 3.94
C GLY A 210 -14.91 0.78 2.53
N SER A 211 -14.15 1.28 1.55
CA SER A 211 -14.68 1.64 0.23
C SER A 211 -13.81 1.08 -0.89
N SER A 212 -14.40 0.23 -1.73
CA SER A 212 -13.72 -0.32 -2.92
C SER A 212 -13.38 0.72 -3.99
N LYS A 213 -13.91 1.96 -3.87
CA LYS A 213 -13.66 3.05 -4.83
C LYS A 213 -12.18 3.42 -4.92
N ASN A 214 -11.42 3.17 -3.87
CA ASN A 214 -9.99 3.48 -3.81
C ASN A 214 -9.11 2.41 -4.46
N ILE A 215 -9.66 1.25 -4.85
CA ILE A 215 -8.90 0.15 -5.46
C ILE A 215 -8.58 0.49 -6.90
N LEU A 216 -7.29 0.40 -7.24
CA LEU A 216 -6.82 0.63 -8.60
C LEU A 216 -6.81 -0.68 -9.39
N TYR A 217 -7.31 -0.62 -10.63
CA TYR A 217 -7.17 -1.68 -11.61
C TYR A 217 -6.09 -1.28 -12.61
N LEU A 218 -4.83 -1.60 -12.28
CA LEU A 218 -3.69 -1.20 -13.10
C LEU A 218 -3.53 -2.17 -14.27
N THR A 219 -3.37 -1.63 -15.46
CA THR A 219 -3.00 -2.42 -16.65
C THR A 219 -1.55 -2.12 -16.99
N ILE A 220 -0.76 -3.16 -17.26
CA ILE A 220 0.62 -2.99 -17.69
C ILE A 220 0.62 -2.61 -19.19
N PRO A 221 1.33 -1.56 -19.61
CA PRO A 221 1.48 -1.21 -21.02
C PRO A 221 2.13 -2.35 -21.80
N LYS A 222 1.78 -2.50 -23.08
CA LYS A 222 2.17 -3.62 -23.97
C LYS A 222 3.67 -3.86 -24.13
N GLU A 223 4.47 -2.93 -23.67
CA GLU A 223 5.89 -2.88 -23.94
C GLU A 223 6.71 -2.95 -22.65
N MET A 224 5.97 -2.96 -21.52
CA MET A 224 6.36 -3.62 -20.30
C MET A 224 5.72 -5.02 -20.20
N GLU A 225 5.01 -5.50 -21.24
CA GLU A 225 4.66 -6.92 -21.36
C GLU A 225 5.97 -7.72 -21.53
N GLU A 226 6.05 -8.90 -20.91
CA GLU A 226 7.22 -9.80 -20.86
C GLU A 226 8.32 -9.43 -19.84
N VAL A 227 8.11 -8.43 -18.98
CA VAL A 227 9.05 -8.19 -17.87
C VAL A 227 8.86 -9.22 -16.76
N PRO A 228 9.93 -9.70 -16.09
CA PRO A 228 9.84 -10.83 -15.15
C PRO A 228 8.80 -10.66 -14.04
N TRP A 229 8.58 -9.43 -13.56
CA TRP A 229 7.67 -9.14 -12.46
C TRP A 229 6.21 -8.95 -12.88
N GLU A 230 5.90 -8.80 -14.17
CA GLU A 230 4.54 -8.52 -14.66
C GLU A 230 3.58 -9.66 -14.30
N GLN A 231 3.94 -10.90 -14.63
CA GLN A 231 3.07 -12.05 -14.39
C GLN A 231 2.76 -12.20 -12.90
N ALA A 232 3.78 -12.06 -12.04
CA ALA A 232 3.59 -12.08 -10.58
C ALA A 232 2.69 -10.93 -10.11
N PHE A 233 2.81 -9.73 -10.71
CA PHE A 233 1.93 -8.61 -10.40
C PHE A 233 0.48 -8.88 -10.81
N MET A 234 0.27 -9.41 -12.02
CA MET A 234 -1.06 -9.74 -12.52
C MET A 234 -1.73 -10.82 -11.66
N GLU A 235 -0.97 -11.82 -11.21
CA GLU A 235 -1.45 -12.83 -10.25
C GLU A 235 -1.85 -12.21 -8.91
N LEU A 236 -1.00 -11.36 -8.32
CA LEU A 236 -1.31 -10.64 -7.08
C LEU A 236 -2.59 -9.79 -7.24
N GLN A 237 -2.66 -9.00 -8.32
CA GLN A 237 -3.81 -8.13 -8.59
C GLN A 237 -5.09 -8.94 -8.81
N ASN A 238 -5.02 -10.05 -9.55
CA ASN A 238 -6.18 -10.90 -9.81
C ASN A 238 -6.66 -11.61 -8.54
N MET A 239 -5.74 -12.10 -7.71
CA MET A 239 -6.05 -12.71 -6.42
C MET A 239 -6.77 -11.71 -5.51
N ILE A 240 -6.17 -10.54 -5.29
CA ILE A 240 -6.75 -9.52 -4.41
C ILE A 240 -8.08 -9.00 -4.96
N ASN A 241 -8.16 -8.69 -6.25
CA ASN A 241 -9.41 -8.20 -6.85
C ASN A 241 -10.53 -9.25 -6.79
N ARG A 242 -10.20 -10.54 -6.87
CA ARG A 242 -11.17 -11.63 -6.68
C ARG A 242 -11.68 -11.66 -5.24
N GLU A 243 -10.79 -11.61 -4.25
CA GLU A 243 -11.17 -11.57 -2.84
C GLU A 243 -12.04 -10.36 -2.52
N ILE A 244 -11.67 -9.17 -3.01
CA ILE A 244 -12.44 -7.95 -2.81
C ILE A 244 -13.81 -8.01 -3.51
N LYS A 245 -13.89 -8.58 -4.72
CA LYS A 245 -15.19 -8.79 -5.38
C LYS A 245 -16.08 -9.73 -4.58
N ASN A 246 -15.54 -10.84 -4.10
CA ASN A 246 -16.29 -11.82 -3.30
C ASN A 246 -16.84 -11.18 -2.02
N THR A 247 -16.10 -10.27 -1.38
CA THR A 247 -16.57 -9.56 -0.18
C THR A 247 -17.60 -8.47 -0.53
N LEU A 248 -17.42 -7.73 -1.63
CA LEU A 248 -18.38 -6.72 -2.12
C LEU A 248 -19.75 -7.29 -2.50
N PHE A 249 -19.79 -8.43 -3.20
CA PHE A 249 -21.06 -9.07 -3.59
C PHE A 249 -21.86 -9.61 -2.40
N SER A 250 -21.27 -9.62 -1.21
CA SER A 250 -21.94 -10.04 0.03
C SER A 250 -22.41 -8.88 0.91
N ASP A 251 -22.40 -7.63 0.41
CA ASP A 251 -22.60 -6.38 1.19
C ASP A 251 -21.60 -6.23 2.37
N LYS A 252 -20.50 -6.98 2.32
CA LYS A 252 -19.48 -7.08 3.36
C LYS A 252 -18.10 -6.72 2.81
N PHE A 253 -17.93 -5.59 2.11
CA PHE A 253 -16.57 -5.05 2.05
C PHE A 253 -16.23 -4.52 3.45
N THR A 254 -15.86 -5.45 4.30
CA THR A 254 -15.49 -5.26 5.68
C THR A 254 -14.00 -4.98 5.64
N GLY A 255 -13.54 -3.86 6.22
CA GLY A 255 -12.14 -3.40 6.22
C GLY A 255 -11.08 -4.42 6.70
N ILE A 256 -10.28 -4.08 7.70
CA ILE A 256 -9.22 -4.99 8.19
C ILE A 256 -9.83 -6.09 9.06
N LYS A 257 -9.56 -7.37 8.74
CA LYS A 257 -10.21 -8.52 9.42
C LYS A 257 -9.94 -8.57 10.92
N ASP A 258 -8.70 -8.29 11.33
CA ASP A 258 -8.34 -8.27 12.76
C ASP A 258 -9.14 -7.17 13.50
N ILE A 259 -9.37 -6.00 12.88
CA ILE A 259 -10.19 -4.93 13.48
C ILE A 259 -11.65 -5.38 13.62
N GLN A 260 -12.22 -6.00 12.59
CA GLN A 260 -13.60 -6.48 12.65
C GLN A 260 -13.82 -7.54 13.73
N ALA A 261 -12.83 -8.41 13.95
CA ALA A 261 -12.89 -9.40 15.00
C ALA A 261 -12.95 -8.72 16.39
N VAL A 262 -12.16 -7.67 16.58
CA VAL A 262 -12.19 -6.83 17.79
C VAL A 262 -13.54 -6.12 17.93
N GLU A 263 -14.01 -5.46 16.88
CA GLU A 263 -15.31 -4.75 16.90
C GLU A 263 -16.48 -5.69 17.19
N SER A 264 -16.50 -6.86 16.54
CA SER A 264 -17.54 -7.88 16.75
C SER A 264 -17.50 -8.45 18.17
N GLY A 265 -16.29 -8.66 18.73
CA GLY A 265 -16.12 -9.08 20.12
C GLY A 265 -16.61 -8.02 21.10
N ALA A 266 -16.25 -6.75 20.84
CA ALA A 266 -16.64 -5.61 21.64
C ALA A 266 -18.16 -5.41 21.68
N GLU A 267 -18.83 -5.48 20.53
CA GLU A 267 -20.29 -5.36 20.42
C GLU A 267 -21.02 -6.53 21.11
N LYS A 268 -20.49 -7.76 21.04
CA LYS A 268 -21.06 -8.90 21.79
C LYS A 268 -21.02 -8.67 23.29
N LEU A 269 -19.87 -8.24 23.81
CA LEU A 269 -19.72 -7.97 25.24
C LEU A 269 -20.62 -6.82 25.68
N TYR A 270 -20.71 -5.76 24.87
CA TYR A 270 -21.63 -4.64 25.11
C TYR A 270 -23.10 -5.09 25.20
N ALA A 271 -23.53 -5.97 24.31
CA ALA A 271 -24.90 -6.51 24.31
C ALA A 271 -25.20 -7.35 25.56
N GLU A 272 -24.22 -8.07 26.12
CA GLU A 272 -24.37 -8.80 27.39
C GLU A 272 -24.54 -7.82 28.57
N VAL A 273 -23.70 -6.78 28.63
CA VAL A 273 -23.77 -5.75 29.67
C VAL A 273 -25.12 -5.00 29.63
N GLN A 274 -25.60 -4.64 28.43
CA GLN A 274 -26.90 -3.98 28.29
C GLN A 274 -28.08 -4.83 28.80
N LYS A 275 -27.99 -6.16 28.65
CA LYS A 275 -29.00 -7.10 29.15
C LYS A 275 -28.94 -7.30 30.67
N LYS A 276 -28.10 -6.54 31.39
CA LYS A 276 -27.82 -6.68 32.82
C LYS A 276 -27.32 -8.08 33.18
N LEU A 277 -26.72 -8.78 32.23
CA LEU A 277 -26.00 -10.02 32.50
C LEU A 277 -24.63 -9.65 33.10
N ALA A 278 -24.12 -10.49 33.99
CA ALA A 278 -22.73 -10.36 34.43
C ALA A 278 -21.84 -10.42 33.17
N PRO A 279 -20.93 -9.46 32.96
CA PRO A 279 -20.05 -9.47 31.80
C PRO A 279 -19.28 -10.79 31.78
N ASN A 280 -19.20 -11.45 30.62
CA ASN A 280 -18.37 -12.64 30.48
C ASN A 280 -16.88 -12.23 30.63
N MET A 281 -16.35 -12.33 31.84
CA MET A 281 -14.99 -11.89 32.18
C MET A 281 -13.92 -12.61 31.34
N LEU A 282 -14.16 -13.86 30.95
CA LEU A 282 -13.26 -14.60 30.07
C LEU A 282 -13.24 -13.99 28.66
N MET A 283 -14.40 -13.60 28.12
CA MET A 283 -14.47 -12.89 26.84
C MET A 283 -13.83 -11.49 26.91
N ALA A 284 -14.04 -10.76 28.01
CA ALA A 284 -13.42 -9.45 28.23
C ALA A 284 -11.88 -9.54 28.21
N GLU A 285 -11.32 -10.53 28.91
CA GLU A 285 -9.86 -10.72 28.98
C GLU A 285 -9.28 -11.20 27.64
N LEU A 286 -9.98 -12.08 26.92
CA LEU A 286 -9.58 -12.50 25.57
C LEU A 286 -9.56 -11.30 24.61
N LEU A 287 -10.62 -10.48 24.65
CA LEU A 287 -10.71 -9.30 23.79
C LEU A 287 -9.66 -8.25 24.13
N LYS A 288 -9.39 -8.02 25.42
CA LYS A 288 -8.29 -7.17 25.87
C LYS A 288 -6.95 -7.64 25.33
N ARG A 289 -6.67 -8.95 25.36
CA ARG A 289 -5.45 -9.52 24.77
C ARG A 289 -5.39 -9.30 23.26
N SER A 290 -6.49 -9.55 22.54
CA SER A 290 -6.57 -9.29 21.11
C SER A 290 -6.34 -7.82 20.75
N VAL A 291 -6.87 -6.88 21.55
CA VAL A 291 -6.66 -5.43 21.37
C VAL A 291 -5.19 -5.03 21.59
N ILE A 292 -4.51 -5.65 22.55
CA ILE A 292 -3.07 -5.42 22.76
C ILE A 292 -2.27 -5.93 21.57
N GLU A 293 -2.50 -7.19 21.18
CA GLU A 293 -1.78 -7.85 20.09
C GLU A 293 -1.96 -7.10 18.76
N ILE A 294 -3.19 -6.69 18.44
CA ILE A 294 -3.45 -5.96 17.19
C ILE A 294 -2.78 -4.57 17.21
N SER A 295 -2.74 -3.89 18.36
CA SER A 295 -2.12 -2.56 18.47
C SER A 295 -0.60 -2.65 18.28
N GLU A 296 0.05 -3.64 18.90
CA GLU A 296 1.48 -3.93 18.71
C GLU A 296 1.80 -4.26 17.24
N ARG A 297 0.93 -5.03 16.58
CA ARG A 297 1.07 -5.35 15.15
C ARG A 297 0.87 -4.11 14.27
N PHE A 298 -0.04 -3.20 14.61
CA PHE A 298 -0.20 -1.94 13.90
C PHE A 298 0.98 -0.99 14.10
N ASP A 299 1.61 -0.98 15.28
CA ASP A 299 2.85 -0.23 15.50
C ASP A 299 3.95 -0.72 14.55
N ILE A 300 4.04 -2.02 14.29
CA ILE A 300 4.94 -2.58 13.27
C ILE A 300 4.58 -2.02 11.88
N VAL A 301 3.31 -2.07 11.45
CA VAL A 301 2.90 -1.50 10.15
C VAL A 301 3.27 -0.02 10.05
N SER A 302 3.08 0.75 11.13
CA SER A 302 3.39 2.18 11.18
C SER A 302 4.90 2.41 11.07
N ASN A 303 5.72 1.64 11.79
CA ASN A 303 7.18 1.66 11.68
C ASN A 303 7.67 1.35 10.27
N GLU A 304 7.13 0.32 9.62
CA GLU A 304 7.48 -0.02 8.24
C GLU A 304 7.03 1.07 7.24
N THR A 305 5.93 1.77 7.54
CA THR A 305 5.49 2.95 6.75
C THR A 305 6.45 4.13 6.92
N ARG A 306 6.96 4.37 8.13
CA ARG A 306 8.01 5.36 8.39
C ARG A 306 9.32 4.99 7.68
N CYS A 307 9.73 3.71 7.71
CA CYS A 307 10.87 3.17 6.96
C CYS A 307 10.76 3.51 5.46
N LEU A 308 9.59 3.25 4.87
CA LEU A 308 9.33 3.55 3.46
C LEU A 308 9.43 5.06 3.20
N ARG A 309 8.79 5.87 4.04
CA ARG A 309 8.81 7.34 3.95
C ARG A 309 10.24 7.88 3.95
N GLU A 310 11.06 7.48 4.92
CA GLU A 310 12.46 7.88 5.04
C GLU A 310 13.29 7.43 3.83
N THR A 311 13.05 6.21 3.34
CA THR A 311 13.70 5.67 2.15
C THR A 311 13.38 6.51 0.91
N VAL A 312 12.11 6.91 0.73
CA VAL A 312 11.66 7.76 -0.38
C VAL A 312 12.32 9.14 -0.31
N VAL A 313 12.35 9.78 0.86
CA VAL A 313 13.05 11.07 1.05
C VAL A 313 14.52 10.92 0.71
N SER A 314 15.19 9.92 1.26
CA SER A 314 16.61 9.68 1.05
C SER A 314 16.95 9.39 -0.42
N ALA A 315 16.13 8.60 -1.11
CA ALA A 315 16.29 8.32 -2.53
C ALA A 315 16.07 9.57 -3.39
N ARG A 316 15.05 10.38 -3.05
CA ARG A 316 14.80 11.68 -3.69
C ARG A 316 16.02 12.58 -3.56
N ASP A 317 16.52 12.79 -2.35
CA ASP A 317 17.65 13.67 -2.09
C ASP A 317 18.94 13.19 -2.76
N ALA A 318 19.16 11.87 -2.82
CA ALA A 318 20.30 11.28 -3.53
C ALA A 318 20.27 11.57 -5.04
N VAL A 319 19.07 11.51 -5.65
CA VAL A 319 18.87 11.82 -7.07
C VAL A 319 19.09 13.33 -7.32
N PHE A 320 18.59 14.21 -6.44
CA PHE A 320 18.81 15.65 -6.54
C PHE A 320 20.27 16.09 -6.34
N LYS A 321 21.00 15.49 -5.40
CA LYS A 321 22.43 15.81 -5.18
C LYS A 321 23.32 15.55 -6.39
N ARG A 322 22.87 14.71 -7.33
CA ARG A 322 23.62 14.35 -8.55
C ARG A 322 23.28 15.22 -9.77
N VAL A 323 22.43 16.23 -9.59
CA VAL A 323 22.07 17.23 -10.61
C VAL A 323 22.96 18.48 -10.50
N CYS A 324 23.57 18.74 -9.34
CA CYS A 324 24.30 19.99 -9.07
C CYS A 324 25.82 19.90 -9.28
N ARG A 325 26.33 19.10 -10.21
CA ARG A 325 27.77 19.04 -10.53
C ARG A 325 28.04 19.20 -12.01
#